data_AF-A0A7X8NU53-F1
#
_entry.id   AF-A0A7X8NU53-F1
#
_cell.length_a   1.000
_cell.length_b   1.000
_cell.length_c   1.000
_cell.angle_alpha   90.00
_cell.angle_beta   90.00
_cell.angle_gamma   90.00
#
_symmetry.space_group_name_H-M   'P 1'
#
loop_
_entity.id
_entity.type
_entity.pdbx_description
1 polymer ?
#
loop_
_entity_poly.entity_id
_entity_poly.type
_entity_poly.pdbx_seq_one_letter_code
_entity_poly.pdbx_strand_id
1 'polypeptide(L)'
;MRYQPLALVASLVLLTAPLRAASDDRQVYAGTVGAAQVVVELEGSGEYVTGRYFYRKYRLDIGLGGRWTGDRLLLEARRSGDRLNLHRAGAELAGSLTTKAGRTLPVRLSPVAAPAPLAAGLPADMADLSPYERHQLAGLSLVPGSIRQDGPRTLRDWREPVSGITLFRIESGYPAPVLARINAALERQQWERVSQWFGCEGFGGQSGMDVSEARAPYLSDDFVSYAWFASWSCAGTAHPDFGTQGVTFDTRTGRELQLEDLLYFGNPPAPQPGTPAFFDYRGDIFAPRIVSLLGQLYPNEMQPADGEAAEDQCDYADTSVWDFPSWYLTGQGLYLGAYFARAQRPCDEPDWSVIPWQHLTWHKGDDTVLHRSAVPTSTLHFGQREFTRDNIAGVALAFDDRNFPVLDIALRPEVAQHLEAESIRLLNTDVAITVGDKSISSARLVESITEGRIRISGRFSLTEVQDMARQIICTMHLGAEQYDSFALSDRPVCESPAAPEAQGAIP
;
A
#
# COMPACT_ATOMS: atom_id res chain seq x y z
N MET A 1 -7.11 -65.45 -0.63
CA MET A 1 -8.05 -64.63 -1.43
C MET A 1 -7.84 -63.17 -1.02
N ARG A 2 -7.12 -62.40 -1.84
CA ARG A 2 -6.73 -61.01 -1.56
C ARG A 2 -7.65 -60.10 -2.38
N TYR A 3 -8.38 -59.22 -1.69
CA TYR A 3 -9.23 -58.21 -2.31
C TYR A 3 -8.38 -56.99 -2.69
N GLN A 4 -8.35 -56.65 -3.98
CA GLN A 4 -7.97 -55.34 -4.50
C GLN A 4 -9.24 -54.49 -4.63
N PRO A 5 -9.26 -53.22 -4.19
CA PRO A 5 -10.25 -52.26 -4.68
C PRO A 5 -9.71 -51.55 -5.92
N LEU A 6 -10.48 -51.64 -7.01
CA LEU A 6 -10.33 -50.84 -8.22
C LEU A 6 -10.51 -49.35 -7.87
N ALA A 7 -9.56 -48.54 -8.35
CA ALA A 7 -9.72 -47.09 -8.46
C ALA A 7 -10.78 -46.77 -9.52
N LEU A 8 -11.82 -46.03 -9.11
CA LEU A 8 -12.83 -45.47 -10.01
C LEU A 8 -12.51 -43.98 -10.15
N VAL A 9 -11.77 -43.65 -11.22
CA VAL A 9 -11.51 -42.27 -11.65
C VAL A 9 -12.77 -41.79 -12.36
N ALA A 10 -13.59 -41.00 -11.67
CA ALA A 10 -14.68 -40.26 -12.29
C ALA A 10 -14.12 -38.97 -12.89
N SER A 11 -13.81 -39.02 -14.19
CA SER A 11 -13.48 -37.85 -15.00
C SER A 11 -14.70 -36.94 -15.13
N LEU A 12 -14.78 -35.89 -14.30
CA LEU A 12 -15.70 -34.79 -14.50
C LEU A 12 -15.14 -33.91 -15.64
N VAL A 13 -15.59 -34.18 -16.86
CA VAL A 13 -15.38 -33.30 -18.01
C VAL A 13 -16.22 -32.04 -17.77
N LEU A 14 -15.63 -31.06 -17.07
CA LEU A 14 -16.11 -29.68 -17.08
C LEU A 14 -15.95 -29.19 -18.53
N LEU A 15 -17.07 -29.18 -19.25
CA LEU A 15 -17.25 -28.41 -20.46
C LEU A 15 -16.87 -26.96 -20.14
N THR A 16 -15.63 -26.59 -20.48
CA THR A 16 -15.18 -25.21 -20.55
C THR A 16 -15.89 -24.56 -21.72
N ALA A 17 -17.17 -24.23 -21.53
CA ALA A 17 -17.76 -23.14 -22.28
C ALA A 17 -16.89 -21.91 -21.97
N PRO A 18 -16.35 -21.20 -22.97
CA PRO A 18 -15.72 -19.93 -22.69
C PRO A 18 -16.79 -19.08 -22.03
N LEU A 19 -16.57 -18.67 -20.77
CA LEU A 19 -17.21 -17.45 -20.30
C LEU A 19 -16.81 -16.40 -21.33
N ARG A 20 -17.73 -16.07 -22.22
CA ARG A 20 -17.70 -14.77 -22.87
C ARG A 20 -17.61 -13.79 -21.72
N ALA A 21 -16.44 -13.16 -21.56
CA ALA A 21 -16.35 -11.90 -20.86
C ALA A 21 -17.56 -11.08 -21.32
N ALA A 22 -18.37 -10.62 -20.37
CA ALA A 22 -19.50 -9.76 -20.66
C ALA A 22 -18.97 -8.64 -21.57
N SER A 23 -19.42 -8.64 -22.81
CA SER A 23 -19.02 -7.61 -23.77
C SER A 23 -19.53 -6.28 -23.24
N ASP A 24 -18.59 -5.35 -23.10
CA ASP A 24 -18.66 -3.89 -23.14
C ASP A 24 -19.95 -3.27 -23.73
N ASP A 25 -21.12 -3.51 -23.12
CA ASP A 25 -22.43 -3.01 -23.58
C ASP A 25 -22.65 -1.52 -23.18
N ARG A 26 -21.56 -0.82 -22.87
CA ARG A 26 -21.54 0.60 -22.52
C ARG A 26 -21.59 1.45 -23.77
N GLN A 27 -22.65 2.24 -23.91
CA GLN A 27 -22.85 3.16 -25.02
C GLN A 27 -22.84 4.60 -24.50
N VAL A 28 -21.93 5.40 -25.06
CA VAL A 28 -21.81 6.82 -24.73
C VAL A 28 -22.45 7.65 -25.82
N TYR A 29 -23.30 8.60 -25.42
CA TYR A 29 -23.97 9.55 -26.28
C TYR A 29 -23.67 10.98 -25.84
N ALA A 30 -23.67 11.91 -26.80
CA ALA A 30 -23.60 13.34 -26.54
C ALA A 30 -24.75 14.06 -27.25
N GLY A 31 -25.26 15.12 -26.65
CA GLY A 31 -26.35 15.88 -27.26
C GLY A 31 -26.95 16.92 -26.32
N THR A 32 -28.28 17.01 -26.31
CA THR A 32 -28.99 18.09 -25.61
C THR A 32 -30.21 17.60 -24.83
N VAL A 33 -30.46 18.28 -23.71
CA VAL A 33 -31.73 18.32 -22.99
C VAL A 33 -32.19 19.79 -22.99
N GLY A 34 -33.22 20.09 -23.79
CA GLY A 34 -33.57 21.48 -24.10
C GLY A 34 -32.40 22.20 -24.78
N ALA A 35 -31.94 23.31 -24.19
CA ALA A 35 -30.76 24.03 -24.66
C ALA A 35 -29.45 23.58 -23.99
N ALA A 36 -29.52 22.73 -22.95
CA ALA A 36 -28.35 22.34 -22.19
C ALA A 36 -27.65 21.14 -22.84
N GLN A 37 -26.32 21.20 -22.95
CA GLN A 37 -25.53 20.09 -23.48
C GLN A 37 -25.31 19.02 -22.42
N VAL A 38 -25.47 17.76 -22.83
CA VAL A 38 -25.32 16.59 -21.96
C VAL A 38 -24.44 15.52 -22.61
N VAL A 39 -23.87 14.67 -21.77
CA VAL A 39 -23.26 13.40 -22.16
C VAL A 39 -23.89 12.31 -21.30
N VAL A 40 -24.22 11.19 -21.92
CA VAL A 40 -24.96 10.08 -21.32
C VAL A 40 -24.19 8.80 -21.56
N GLU A 41 -23.97 8.00 -20.53
CA GLU A 41 -23.48 6.63 -20.61
C GLU A 41 -24.61 5.70 -20.19
N LEU A 42 -24.88 4.68 -21.01
CA LEU A 42 -25.89 3.66 -20.76
C LEU A 42 -25.24 2.29 -20.82
N GLU A 43 -25.66 1.40 -19.94
CA GLU A 43 -25.22 0.01 -19.87
C GLU A 43 -26.43 -0.92 -19.74
N GLY A 44 -26.40 -2.01 -20.50
CA GLY A 44 -27.40 -3.07 -20.46
C GLY A 44 -28.46 -3.01 -21.56
N SER A 45 -29.23 -4.10 -21.65
CA SER A 45 -30.29 -4.29 -22.63
C SER A 45 -31.53 -4.92 -22.02
N GLY A 46 -32.70 -4.74 -22.65
CA GLY A 46 -33.96 -5.30 -22.18
C GLY A 46 -34.53 -4.63 -20.92
N GLU A 47 -34.91 -5.42 -19.92
CA GLU A 47 -35.65 -4.98 -18.72
C GLU A 47 -34.79 -4.27 -17.67
N TYR A 48 -33.46 -4.30 -17.79
CA TYR A 48 -32.54 -3.66 -16.84
C TYR A 48 -31.51 -2.82 -17.60
N VAL A 49 -31.73 -1.52 -17.60
CA VAL A 49 -30.80 -0.52 -18.12
C VAL A 49 -30.35 0.36 -16.97
N THR A 50 -29.05 0.52 -16.83
CA THR A 50 -28.46 1.49 -15.91
C THR A 50 -27.66 2.49 -16.70
N GLY A 51 -27.31 3.61 -16.08
CA GLY A 51 -26.47 4.60 -16.72
C GLY A 51 -26.28 5.81 -15.85
N ARG A 52 -25.69 6.82 -16.46
CA ARG A 52 -25.46 8.13 -15.86
C ARG A 52 -25.42 9.19 -16.93
N TYR A 53 -25.69 10.41 -16.55
CA TYR A 53 -25.47 11.56 -17.41
C TYR A 53 -25.00 12.76 -16.62
N PHE A 54 -24.30 13.68 -17.30
CA PHE A 54 -24.01 14.99 -16.75
C PHE A 54 -24.37 16.08 -17.75
N TYR A 55 -24.72 17.26 -17.20
CA TYR A 55 -24.77 18.49 -17.97
C TYR A 55 -23.36 19.07 -18.09
N ARG A 56 -22.88 19.38 -19.31
CA ARG A 56 -21.51 19.87 -19.54
C ARG A 56 -21.11 21.07 -18.68
N LYS A 57 -22.08 21.91 -18.31
CA LYS A 57 -21.86 23.08 -17.44
C LYS A 57 -21.47 22.68 -16.01
N TYR A 58 -22.07 21.62 -15.47
CA TYR A 58 -21.91 21.23 -14.07
C TYR A 58 -21.02 20.00 -13.90
N ARG A 59 -20.98 19.11 -14.90
CA ARG A 59 -20.15 17.89 -14.98
C ARG A 59 -20.45 16.81 -13.93
N LEU A 60 -21.25 17.12 -12.92
CA LEU A 60 -21.70 16.18 -11.90
C LEU A 60 -22.57 15.08 -12.52
N ASP A 61 -22.26 13.84 -12.16
CA ASP A 61 -23.02 12.66 -12.53
C ASP A 61 -24.42 12.69 -11.91
N ILE A 62 -25.38 12.24 -12.71
CA ILE A 62 -26.76 11.97 -12.30
C ILE A 62 -27.05 10.53 -12.70
N GLY A 63 -27.23 9.66 -11.72
CA GLY A 63 -27.46 8.23 -11.92
C GLY A 63 -28.84 7.96 -12.51
N LEU A 64 -28.88 7.05 -13.47
CA LEU A 64 -30.06 6.61 -14.19
C LEU A 64 -30.36 5.14 -13.90
N GLY A 65 -31.64 4.81 -13.86
CA GLY A 65 -32.13 3.44 -13.86
C GLY A 65 -33.41 3.32 -14.68
N GLY A 66 -33.59 2.23 -15.39
CA GLY A 66 -34.78 2.04 -16.21
C GLY A 66 -34.74 0.80 -17.08
N ARG A 67 -35.47 0.84 -18.19
CA ARG A 67 -35.69 -0.31 -19.07
C ARG A 67 -36.08 0.09 -20.48
N TRP A 68 -35.82 -0.81 -21.42
CA TRP A 68 -36.42 -0.78 -22.74
C TRP A 68 -37.85 -1.36 -22.71
N THR A 69 -38.73 -0.83 -23.55
CA THR A 69 -40.07 -1.35 -23.82
C THR A 69 -40.32 -1.21 -25.31
N GLY A 70 -39.98 -2.26 -26.07
CA GLY A 70 -39.82 -2.17 -27.52
C GLY A 70 -38.72 -1.15 -27.87
N ASP A 71 -39.02 -0.22 -28.78
CA ASP A 71 -38.08 0.83 -29.21
C ASP A 71 -38.00 2.03 -28.28
N ARG A 72 -38.74 2.01 -27.15
CA ARG A 72 -38.75 3.10 -26.17
C ARG A 72 -37.86 2.77 -24.99
N LEU A 73 -37.03 3.72 -24.58
CA LEU A 73 -36.21 3.66 -23.39
C LEU A 73 -36.79 4.60 -22.33
N LEU A 74 -37.19 4.02 -21.21
CA LEU A 74 -37.71 4.76 -20.07
C LEU A 74 -36.65 4.74 -18.96
N LEU A 75 -36.13 5.91 -18.59
CA LEU A 75 -35.14 6.08 -17.52
C LEU A 75 -35.67 7.05 -16.47
N GLU A 76 -35.31 6.82 -15.23
CA GLU A 76 -35.53 7.74 -14.13
C GLU A 76 -34.19 8.09 -13.48
N ALA A 77 -33.99 9.39 -13.26
CA ALA A 77 -32.86 9.90 -12.49
C ALA A 77 -33.11 9.61 -11.00
N ARG A 78 -32.20 8.87 -10.37
CA ARG A 78 -32.37 8.30 -9.03
C ARG A 78 -32.66 9.36 -7.96
N ARG A 79 -32.16 10.58 -8.15
CA ARG A 79 -32.20 11.65 -7.11
C ARG A 79 -33.12 12.80 -7.43
N SER A 80 -33.09 13.29 -8.67
CA SER A 80 -34.01 14.36 -9.07
C SER A 80 -35.42 13.85 -9.30
N GLY A 81 -35.59 12.56 -9.63
CA GLY A 81 -36.86 11.98 -10.09
C GLY A 81 -37.24 12.44 -11.49
N ASP A 82 -36.31 13.03 -12.25
CA ASP A 82 -36.52 13.39 -13.64
C ASP A 82 -36.65 12.12 -14.48
N ARG A 83 -37.58 12.13 -15.44
CA ARG A 83 -37.88 10.97 -16.27
C ARG A 83 -37.51 11.23 -17.71
N LEU A 84 -36.69 10.37 -18.28
CA LEU A 84 -36.38 10.39 -19.70
C LEU A 84 -37.24 9.34 -20.42
N ASN A 85 -37.96 9.78 -21.45
CA ASN A 85 -38.69 8.92 -22.37
C ASN A 85 -38.06 9.11 -23.74
N LEU A 86 -37.18 8.18 -24.10
CA LEU A 86 -36.40 8.19 -25.32
C LEU A 86 -36.88 7.09 -26.27
N HIS A 87 -36.56 7.21 -27.54
CA HIS A 87 -36.77 6.19 -28.56
C HIS A 87 -35.63 6.22 -29.56
N ARG A 88 -35.41 5.10 -30.24
CA ARG A 88 -34.39 5.00 -31.30
C ARG A 88 -34.82 5.82 -32.52
N ALA A 89 -33.90 6.64 -33.01
CA ALA A 89 -34.01 7.38 -34.27
C ALA A 89 -32.80 7.02 -35.14
N GLY A 90 -32.79 5.79 -35.68
CA GLY A 90 -31.58 5.19 -36.24
C GLY A 90 -30.57 4.84 -35.15
N ALA A 91 -29.34 5.35 -35.26
CA ALA A 91 -28.32 5.20 -34.22
C ALA A 91 -28.46 6.23 -33.09
N GLU A 92 -29.29 7.26 -33.26
CA GLU A 92 -29.53 8.31 -32.28
C GLU A 92 -30.63 7.92 -31.29
N LEU A 93 -30.67 8.63 -30.15
CA LEU A 93 -31.79 8.61 -29.22
C LEU A 93 -32.45 9.98 -29.20
N ALA A 94 -33.78 9.99 -29.36
CA ALA A 94 -34.58 11.21 -29.30
C ALA A 94 -35.75 11.04 -28.34
N GLY A 95 -36.28 12.14 -27.80
CA GLY A 95 -37.43 12.06 -26.92
C GLY A 95 -37.57 13.28 -26.01
N SER A 96 -37.87 13.03 -24.75
CA SER A 96 -38.08 14.10 -23.77
C SER A 96 -37.58 13.73 -22.38
N LEU A 97 -37.18 14.75 -21.62
CA LEU A 97 -36.98 14.70 -20.18
C LEU A 97 -38.12 15.47 -19.53
N THR A 98 -38.80 14.86 -18.56
CA THR A 98 -39.80 15.52 -17.73
C THR A 98 -39.23 15.66 -16.33
N THR A 99 -39.07 16.90 -15.89
CA THR A 99 -38.57 17.18 -14.54
C THR A 99 -39.59 16.78 -13.48
N LYS A 100 -39.14 16.60 -12.23
CA LYS A 100 -40.07 16.38 -11.09
C LYS A 100 -41.14 17.48 -10.95
N ALA A 101 -40.82 18.72 -11.34
CA ALA A 101 -41.76 19.84 -11.35
C ALA A 101 -42.74 19.83 -12.55
N GLY A 102 -42.70 18.82 -13.42
CA GLY A 102 -43.61 18.68 -14.57
C GLY A 102 -43.17 19.42 -15.84
N ARG A 103 -42.03 20.11 -15.84
CA ARG A 103 -41.48 20.73 -17.06
C ARG A 103 -40.93 19.66 -17.99
N THR A 104 -41.37 19.67 -19.25
CA THR A 104 -40.86 18.78 -20.31
C THR A 104 -39.86 19.51 -21.21
N LEU A 105 -38.72 18.87 -21.50
CA LEU A 105 -37.65 19.37 -22.35
C LEU A 105 -37.37 18.35 -23.47
N PRO A 106 -37.16 18.79 -24.73
CA PRO A 106 -36.79 17.88 -25.80
C PRO A 106 -35.39 17.30 -25.57
N VAL A 107 -35.19 16.03 -25.96
CA VAL A 107 -33.90 15.34 -25.86
C VAL A 107 -33.48 14.84 -27.23
N ARG A 108 -32.21 15.07 -27.58
CA ARG A 108 -31.56 14.53 -28.79
C ARG A 108 -30.14 14.14 -28.43
N LEU A 109 -29.76 12.90 -28.73
CA LEU A 109 -28.50 12.29 -28.35
C LEU A 109 -27.95 11.50 -29.54
N SER A 110 -26.70 11.78 -29.91
CA SER A 110 -26.00 11.06 -30.97
C SER A 110 -24.87 10.23 -30.35
N PRO A 111 -24.57 9.02 -30.85
CA PRO A 111 -23.46 8.22 -30.37
C PRO A 111 -22.14 8.97 -30.44
N VAL A 112 -21.31 8.82 -29.41
CA VAL A 112 -19.94 9.34 -29.41
C VAL A 112 -19.07 8.41 -30.23
N ALA A 113 -18.67 8.85 -31.43
CA ALA A 113 -17.84 8.06 -32.35
C ALA A 113 -16.35 8.07 -31.97
N ALA A 114 -15.88 9.11 -31.29
CA ALA A 114 -14.52 9.24 -30.82
C ALA A 114 -14.51 9.89 -29.43
N PRO A 115 -13.64 9.45 -28.50
CA PRO A 115 -13.52 10.09 -27.20
C PRO A 115 -13.14 11.57 -27.32
N ALA A 116 -13.60 12.39 -26.38
CA ALA A 116 -13.15 13.77 -26.30
C ALA A 116 -11.62 13.87 -26.12
N PRO A 117 -11.01 14.97 -26.61
CA PRO A 117 -9.63 15.27 -26.25
C PRO A 117 -9.52 15.41 -24.74
N LEU A 118 -8.43 14.90 -24.19
CA LEU A 118 -8.10 15.09 -22.78
C LEU A 118 -7.95 16.58 -22.48
N ALA A 119 -8.28 16.99 -21.25
CA ALA A 119 -8.03 18.35 -20.80
C ALA A 119 -6.52 18.65 -20.84
N ALA A 120 -6.16 19.93 -20.98
CA ALA A 120 -4.76 20.31 -21.04
C ALA A 120 -4.05 19.95 -19.73
N GLY A 121 -2.90 19.28 -19.83
CA GLY A 121 -2.14 18.78 -18.67
C GLY A 121 -2.50 17.36 -18.23
N LEU A 122 -3.60 16.77 -18.71
CA LEU A 122 -3.91 15.37 -18.39
C LEU A 122 -2.79 14.44 -18.91
N PRO A 123 -2.17 13.64 -18.02
CA PRO A 123 -1.12 12.71 -18.40
C PRO A 123 -1.61 11.68 -19.42
N ALA A 124 -0.78 11.36 -20.42
CA ALA A 124 -1.13 10.43 -21.50
C ALA A 124 -1.34 8.99 -21.02
N ASP A 125 -0.80 8.64 -19.84
CA ASP A 125 -0.95 7.36 -19.15
C ASP A 125 -2.29 7.24 -18.38
N MET A 126 -3.11 8.29 -18.29
CA MET A 126 -4.54 8.16 -17.93
C MET A 126 -5.37 7.58 -19.08
N ALA A 127 -4.81 6.61 -19.80
CA ALA A 127 -5.38 6.01 -20.99
C ALA A 127 -6.68 5.26 -20.71
N ASP A 128 -6.86 4.76 -19.48
CA ASP A 128 -7.99 3.93 -19.06
C ASP A 128 -9.29 4.72 -18.82
N LEU A 129 -9.26 6.05 -18.90
CA LEU A 129 -10.48 6.86 -18.81
C LEU A 129 -11.47 6.48 -19.91
N SER A 130 -12.71 6.20 -19.49
CA SER A 130 -13.79 5.86 -20.41
C SER A 130 -14.11 7.05 -21.35
N PRO A 131 -14.73 6.81 -22.51
CA PRO A 131 -15.16 7.91 -23.38
C PRO A 131 -16.06 8.93 -22.64
N TYR A 132 -16.87 8.47 -21.69
CA TYR A 132 -17.72 9.33 -20.85
C TYR A 132 -16.87 10.22 -19.94
N GLU A 133 -15.89 9.66 -19.22
CA GLU A 133 -15.02 10.40 -18.30
C GLU A 133 -14.14 11.41 -19.05
N ARG A 134 -13.64 11.05 -20.23
CA ARG A 134 -12.93 11.99 -21.11
C ARG A 134 -13.79 13.19 -21.46
N HIS A 135 -15.07 12.99 -21.76
CA HIS A 135 -15.99 14.09 -21.98
C HIS A 135 -16.27 14.90 -20.70
N GLN A 136 -16.29 14.25 -19.54
CA GLN A 136 -16.50 14.89 -18.24
C GLN A 136 -15.35 15.81 -17.87
N LEU A 137 -14.11 15.42 -18.19
CA LEU A 137 -12.90 16.22 -17.93
C LEU A 137 -12.58 17.20 -19.07
N ALA A 138 -13.14 17.03 -20.26
CA ALA A 138 -12.83 17.85 -21.43
C ALA A 138 -12.99 19.36 -21.17
N GLY A 139 -11.95 20.13 -21.50
CA GLY A 139 -11.92 21.58 -21.37
C GLY A 139 -11.75 22.10 -19.93
N LEU A 140 -11.49 21.22 -18.96
CA LEU A 140 -10.97 21.63 -17.65
C LEU A 140 -9.48 21.98 -17.73
N SER A 141 -8.98 22.66 -16.71
CA SER A 141 -7.57 23.04 -16.59
C SER A 141 -7.18 23.22 -15.12
N LEU A 142 -5.96 22.85 -14.78
CA LEU A 142 -5.35 23.24 -13.51
C LEU A 142 -4.83 24.68 -13.61
N VAL A 143 -5.14 25.51 -12.62
CA VAL A 143 -4.65 26.89 -12.53
C VAL A 143 -3.64 27.02 -11.38
N PRO A 144 -2.56 27.79 -11.56
CA PRO A 144 -1.58 28.01 -10.52
C PRO A 144 -2.16 28.90 -9.41
N GLY A 145 -1.89 28.52 -8.17
CA GLY A 145 -2.22 29.26 -6.96
C GLY A 145 -0.98 29.80 -6.26
N SER A 146 -1.06 29.84 -4.93
CA SER A 146 -0.04 30.39 -4.04
C SER A 146 1.26 29.60 -4.10
N ILE A 147 2.37 30.33 -3.95
CA ILE A 147 3.70 29.77 -3.74
C ILE A 147 3.99 29.77 -2.24
N ARG A 148 4.54 28.68 -1.72
CA ARG A 148 5.02 28.57 -0.33
C ARG A 148 6.41 27.92 -0.28
N GLN A 149 7.14 28.22 0.80
CA GLN A 149 8.44 27.61 1.08
C GLN A 149 8.26 26.48 2.10
N ASP A 150 9.02 25.42 1.94
CA ASP A 150 9.12 24.30 2.88
C ASP A 150 10.60 23.91 3.03
N GLY A 151 11.27 24.50 4.01
CA GLY A 151 12.73 24.46 4.14
C GLY A 151 13.42 24.94 2.86
N PRO A 152 14.28 24.13 2.21
CA PRO A 152 14.93 24.47 0.95
C PRO A 152 14.04 24.26 -0.30
N ARG A 153 12.80 23.79 -0.14
CA ARG A 153 11.89 23.49 -1.25
C ARG A 153 10.92 24.63 -1.49
N THR A 154 10.62 24.88 -2.77
CA THR A 154 9.54 25.77 -3.18
C THR A 154 8.37 24.92 -3.68
N LEU A 155 7.17 25.18 -3.16
CA LEU A 155 5.94 24.53 -3.56
C LEU A 155 4.98 25.55 -4.17
N ARG A 156 4.23 25.14 -5.20
CA ARG A 156 3.08 25.88 -5.72
C ARG A 156 1.84 25.02 -5.68
N ASP A 157 0.75 25.55 -5.14
CA ASP A 157 -0.55 24.89 -5.24
C ASP A 157 -1.15 25.04 -6.63
N TRP A 158 -1.73 23.96 -7.16
CA TRP A 158 -2.49 23.96 -8.40
C TRP A 158 -3.92 23.54 -8.10
N ARG A 159 -4.89 24.22 -8.71
CA ARG A 159 -6.32 24.01 -8.42
C ARG A 159 -7.11 23.78 -9.70
N GLU A 160 -8.06 22.86 -9.68
CA GLU A 160 -9.10 22.79 -10.71
C GLU A 160 -10.30 23.67 -10.26
N PRO A 161 -10.67 24.74 -11.00
CA PRO A 161 -11.63 25.72 -10.50
C PRO A 161 -13.06 25.21 -10.24
N VAL A 162 -13.52 24.18 -10.95
CA VAL A 162 -14.91 23.69 -10.86
C VAL A 162 -15.10 22.77 -9.66
N SER A 163 -14.23 21.78 -9.49
CA SER A 163 -14.22 20.85 -8.35
C SER A 163 -13.57 21.44 -7.09
N GLY A 164 -12.69 22.42 -7.27
CA GLY A 164 -11.93 23.03 -6.17
C GLY A 164 -10.73 22.21 -5.70
N ILE A 165 -10.55 20.98 -6.20
CA ILE A 165 -9.47 20.07 -5.83
C ILE A 165 -8.12 20.73 -6.04
N THR A 166 -7.31 20.74 -4.99
CA THR A 166 -6.02 21.41 -4.94
C THR A 166 -4.93 20.42 -4.55
N LEU A 167 -3.79 20.45 -5.25
CA LEU A 167 -2.60 19.69 -4.91
C LEU A 167 -1.35 20.48 -5.28
N PHE A 168 -0.32 20.37 -4.46
CA PHE A 168 0.94 21.07 -4.67
C PHE A 168 1.75 20.48 -5.84
N ARG A 169 2.66 21.29 -6.37
CA ARG A 169 3.78 20.89 -7.23
C ARG A 169 5.07 21.44 -6.62
N ILE A 170 6.16 20.74 -6.83
CA ILE A 170 7.47 21.13 -6.32
C ILE A 170 8.20 21.89 -7.43
N GLU A 171 8.48 23.17 -7.20
CA GLU A 171 9.15 24.04 -8.18
C GLU A 171 10.68 24.00 -8.05
N SER A 172 11.19 23.76 -6.84
CA SER A 172 12.63 23.68 -6.56
C SER A 172 12.95 22.81 -5.36
N GLY A 173 14.20 22.34 -5.26
CA GLY A 173 14.71 21.59 -4.11
C GLY A 173 15.10 20.14 -4.40
N TYR A 174 14.83 19.63 -5.60
CA TYR A 174 15.27 18.31 -6.07
C TYR A 174 15.85 18.38 -7.49
N PRO A 175 16.59 17.36 -7.95
CA PRO A 175 17.08 17.29 -9.33
C PRO A 175 15.96 17.39 -10.36
N ALA A 176 16.17 18.14 -11.45
CA ALA A 176 15.13 18.40 -12.45
C ALA A 176 14.45 17.14 -13.04
N PRO A 177 15.16 16.04 -13.35
CA PRO A 177 14.51 14.81 -13.82
C PRO A 177 13.60 14.15 -12.77
N VAL A 178 13.95 14.27 -11.49
CA VAL A 178 13.13 13.76 -10.37
C VAL A 178 11.89 14.64 -10.19
N LEU A 179 12.07 15.96 -10.17
CA LEU A 179 10.95 16.91 -10.08
C LEU A 179 9.92 16.67 -11.17
N ALA A 180 10.36 16.44 -12.42
CA ALA A 180 9.48 16.16 -13.54
C ALA A 180 8.64 14.89 -13.31
N ARG A 181 9.25 13.81 -12.79
CA ARG A 181 8.55 12.55 -12.50
C ARG A 181 7.55 12.70 -11.36
N ILE A 182 7.96 13.30 -10.24
CA ILE A 182 7.10 13.51 -9.08
C ILE A 182 5.93 14.43 -9.46
N ASN A 183 6.19 15.56 -10.12
CA ASN A 183 5.12 16.48 -10.51
C ASN A 183 4.15 15.89 -11.54
N ALA A 184 4.62 15.03 -12.44
CA ALA A 184 3.74 14.31 -13.36
C ALA A 184 2.82 13.32 -12.60
N ALA A 185 3.36 12.61 -11.60
CA ALA A 185 2.56 11.72 -10.76
C ALA A 185 1.56 12.50 -9.89
N LEU A 186 1.97 13.61 -9.28
CA LEU A 186 1.07 14.52 -8.55
C LEU A 186 -0.04 15.05 -9.47
N GLU A 187 0.26 15.40 -10.72
CA GLU A 187 -0.75 15.84 -11.67
C GLU A 187 -1.74 14.75 -12.06
N ARG A 188 -1.26 13.52 -12.29
CA ARG A 188 -2.13 12.36 -12.50
C ARG A 188 -3.07 12.17 -11.33
N GLN A 189 -2.53 12.10 -10.11
CA GLN A 189 -3.29 11.94 -8.88
C GLN A 189 -4.34 13.04 -8.74
N GLN A 190 -3.99 14.31 -8.98
CA GLN A 190 -4.95 15.41 -8.92
C GLN A 190 -6.12 15.23 -9.89
N TRP A 191 -5.85 14.83 -11.14
CA TRP A 191 -6.90 14.59 -12.12
C TRP A 191 -7.80 13.39 -11.78
N GLU A 192 -7.26 12.35 -11.15
CA GLU A 192 -8.06 11.24 -10.61
C GLU A 192 -9.06 11.74 -9.54
N ARG A 193 -8.61 12.63 -8.64
CA ARG A 193 -9.48 13.22 -7.61
C ARG A 193 -10.53 14.16 -8.19
N VAL A 194 -10.19 14.94 -9.23
CA VAL A 194 -11.15 15.75 -9.99
C VAL A 194 -12.21 14.85 -10.64
N SER A 195 -11.79 13.72 -11.24
CA SER A 195 -12.72 12.75 -11.82
C SER A 195 -13.66 12.16 -10.76
N GLN A 196 -13.12 11.71 -9.62
CA GLN A 196 -13.89 11.19 -8.49
C GLN A 196 -14.91 12.21 -7.96
N TRP A 197 -14.53 13.50 -7.90
CA TRP A 197 -15.43 14.59 -7.51
C TRP A 197 -16.67 14.67 -8.40
N PHE A 198 -16.49 14.57 -9.73
CA PHE A 198 -17.62 14.63 -10.66
C PHE A 198 -18.45 13.34 -10.69
N GLY A 199 -17.81 12.20 -10.45
CA GLY A 199 -18.45 10.88 -10.47
C GLY A 199 -19.31 10.56 -9.24
N CYS A 200 -19.02 11.17 -8.09
CA CYS A 200 -19.82 10.99 -6.88
C CYS A 200 -21.06 11.88 -6.93
N GLU A 201 -22.19 11.35 -7.40
CA GLU A 201 -23.49 12.05 -7.38
C GLU A 201 -23.87 12.43 -5.94
N GLY A 202 -24.18 13.69 -5.66
CA GLY A 202 -24.65 14.14 -4.34
C GLY A 202 -26.15 14.41 -4.30
N PHE A 203 -26.58 15.06 -3.21
CA PHE A 203 -27.95 15.57 -3.10
C PHE A 203 -28.05 16.99 -3.69
N GLY A 204 -29.24 17.39 -4.16
CA GLY A 204 -29.49 18.78 -4.58
C GLY A 204 -28.67 19.25 -5.80
N GLY A 205 -28.13 18.32 -6.59
CA GLY A 205 -27.30 18.64 -7.75
C GLY A 205 -25.88 19.10 -7.40
N GLN A 206 -25.37 18.71 -6.23
CA GLN A 206 -23.97 18.89 -5.82
C GLN A 206 -23.19 17.58 -5.95
N SER A 207 -21.86 17.65 -5.81
CA SER A 207 -21.05 16.43 -5.60
C SER A 207 -21.44 15.80 -4.26
N GLY A 208 -21.34 14.48 -4.19
CA GLY A 208 -21.40 13.75 -2.93
C GLY A 208 -20.05 13.74 -2.21
N MET A 209 -18.97 14.27 -2.79
CA MET A 209 -17.72 14.48 -2.07
C MET A 209 -17.84 15.70 -1.16
N ASP A 210 -17.62 15.51 0.15
CA ASP A 210 -17.65 16.58 1.15
C ASP A 210 -16.25 17.20 1.34
N VAL A 211 -15.24 16.34 1.46
CA VAL A 211 -13.82 16.72 1.61
C VAL A 211 -12.98 15.85 0.67
N SER A 212 -11.97 16.46 0.04
CA SER A 212 -10.99 15.74 -0.79
C SER A 212 -9.75 16.62 -0.90
N GLU A 213 -8.75 16.36 -0.06
CA GLU A 213 -7.60 17.25 0.11
C GLU A 213 -6.32 16.51 0.49
N ALA A 214 -5.18 17.09 0.10
CA ALA A 214 -3.88 16.68 0.60
C ALA A 214 -3.59 17.28 1.97
N ARG A 215 -3.10 16.45 2.89
CA ARG A 215 -2.72 16.75 4.27
C ARG A 215 -1.29 16.29 4.54
N ALA A 216 -0.71 16.82 5.61
CA ALA A 216 0.59 16.40 6.15
C ALA A 216 1.69 16.22 5.08
N PRO A 217 1.96 17.21 4.21
CA PRO A 217 3.07 17.10 3.28
C PRO A 217 4.39 17.00 4.06
N TYR A 218 5.20 16.01 3.71
CA TYR A 218 6.53 15.76 4.26
C TYR A 218 7.55 15.74 3.12
N LEU A 219 8.42 16.75 3.08
CA LEU A 219 9.46 16.89 2.06
C LEU A 219 10.84 16.86 2.71
N SER A 220 11.56 15.76 2.50
CA SER A 220 12.92 15.54 3.00
C SER A 220 13.90 15.39 1.84
N ASP A 221 15.18 15.16 2.14
CA ASP A 221 16.19 14.88 1.10
C ASP A 221 15.95 13.53 0.43
N ASP A 222 15.32 12.58 1.12
CA ASP A 222 15.15 11.19 0.67
C ASP A 222 13.71 10.89 0.16
N PHE A 223 12.72 11.66 0.62
CA PHE A 223 11.30 11.40 0.30
C PHE A 223 10.45 12.66 0.11
N VAL A 224 9.42 12.51 -0.71
CA VAL A 224 8.23 13.37 -0.75
C VAL A 224 7.03 12.50 -0.38
N SER A 225 6.32 12.84 0.69
CA SER A 225 5.13 12.10 1.11
C SER A 225 4.00 13.04 1.48
N TYR A 226 2.75 12.58 1.34
CA TYR A 226 1.57 13.29 1.85
C TYR A 226 0.43 12.29 2.08
N ALA A 227 -0.52 12.69 2.92
CA ALA A 227 -1.78 12.00 3.12
C ALA A 227 -2.86 12.63 2.24
N TRP A 228 -3.69 11.84 1.56
CA TRP A 228 -4.90 12.31 0.90
C TRP A 228 -6.10 11.87 1.71
N PHE A 229 -6.79 12.82 2.35
CA PHE A 229 -8.03 12.53 3.06
C PHE A 229 -9.23 12.82 2.17
N ALA A 230 -10.20 11.93 2.17
CA ALA A 230 -11.50 12.16 1.54
C ALA A 230 -12.65 11.74 2.46
N SER A 231 -13.76 12.47 2.37
CA SER A 231 -15.06 12.08 2.95
C SER A 231 -16.16 12.33 1.93
N TRP A 232 -17.10 11.41 1.85
CA TRP A 232 -18.14 11.44 0.83
C TRP A 232 -19.45 10.79 1.29
N SER A 233 -20.54 11.22 0.67
CA SER A 233 -21.88 10.66 0.81
C SER A 233 -22.52 10.58 -0.58
N CYS A 234 -22.00 9.70 -1.43
CA CYS A 234 -22.54 9.52 -2.78
C CYS A 234 -23.98 8.99 -2.74
N ALA A 235 -24.80 9.46 -3.65
CA ALA A 235 -26.19 9.08 -3.77
C ALA A 235 -26.35 7.59 -4.05
N GLY A 236 -27.26 6.95 -3.32
CA GLY A 236 -27.54 5.52 -3.47
C GLY A 236 -26.63 4.62 -2.63
N THR A 237 -25.67 5.17 -1.88
CA THR A 237 -24.99 4.43 -0.80
C THR A 237 -25.85 4.43 0.47
N ALA A 238 -25.64 3.44 1.34
CA ALA A 238 -26.40 3.31 2.59
C ALA A 238 -26.02 4.36 3.65
N HIS A 239 -24.77 4.82 3.62
CA HIS A 239 -24.21 5.80 4.55
C HIS A 239 -23.06 6.58 3.89
N PRO A 240 -22.66 7.73 4.47
CA PRO A 240 -21.40 8.38 4.13
C PRO A 240 -20.19 7.47 4.36
N ASP A 241 -19.03 7.81 3.85
CA ASP A 241 -17.76 7.14 4.11
C ASP A 241 -16.60 8.15 4.08
N PHE A 242 -15.43 7.74 4.57
CA PHE A 242 -14.22 8.55 4.59
C PHE A 242 -12.99 7.67 4.67
N GLY A 243 -11.81 8.22 4.38
CA GLY A 243 -10.54 7.56 4.64
C GLY A 243 -9.35 8.36 4.14
N THR A 244 -8.16 7.96 4.58
CA THR A 244 -6.88 8.49 4.14
C THR A 244 -6.14 7.49 3.27
N GLN A 245 -5.55 7.97 2.19
CA GLN A 245 -4.55 7.24 1.42
C GLN A 245 -3.25 8.04 1.44
N GLY A 246 -2.14 7.43 1.81
CA GLY A 246 -0.86 8.10 1.66
C GLY A 246 -0.19 7.82 0.33
N VAL A 247 0.61 8.79 -0.11
CA VAL A 247 1.37 8.74 -1.37
C VAL A 247 2.79 9.17 -1.05
N THR A 248 3.76 8.37 -1.47
CA THR A 248 5.18 8.58 -1.16
C THR A 248 6.04 8.38 -2.40
N PHE A 249 7.02 9.26 -2.60
CA PHE A 249 7.99 9.20 -3.69
C PHE A 249 9.43 9.18 -3.16
N ASP A 250 10.28 8.38 -3.79
CA ASP A 250 11.74 8.44 -3.65
C ASP A 250 12.30 9.64 -4.43
N THR A 251 13.03 10.54 -3.75
CA THR A 251 13.60 11.76 -4.34
C THR A 251 14.87 11.52 -5.15
N ARG A 252 15.41 10.31 -5.17
CA ARG A 252 16.52 9.91 -6.05
C ARG A 252 16.03 9.51 -7.43
N THR A 253 14.91 8.79 -7.48
CA THR A 253 14.37 8.21 -8.72
C THR A 253 13.12 8.92 -9.23
N GLY A 254 12.39 9.60 -8.35
CA GLY A 254 11.06 10.14 -8.60
C GLY A 254 9.97 9.07 -8.71
N ARG A 255 10.26 7.82 -8.28
CA ARG A 255 9.32 6.70 -8.31
C ARG A 255 8.40 6.74 -7.10
N GLU A 256 7.12 6.45 -7.31
CA GLU A 256 6.15 6.19 -6.23
C GLU A 256 6.51 4.89 -5.51
N LEU A 257 6.56 4.93 -4.19
CA LEU A 257 6.92 3.80 -3.33
C LEU A 257 5.68 3.04 -2.90
N GLN A 258 5.84 1.72 -2.78
CA GLN A 258 4.92 0.84 -2.05
C GLN A 258 5.38 0.72 -0.59
N LEU A 259 4.49 0.27 0.30
CA LEU A 259 4.85 0.07 1.70
C LEU A 259 6.02 -0.92 1.85
N GLU A 260 6.01 -1.98 1.03
CA GLU A 260 7.03 -3.03 1.02
C GLU A 260 8.40 -2.55 0.51
N ASP A 261 8.48 -1.38 -0.14
CA ASP A 261 9.77 -0.75 -0.45
C ASP A 261 10.45 -0.19 0.81
N LEU A 262 9.68 0.09 1.86
CA LEU A 262 10.11 0.69 3.12
C LEU A 262 10.13 -0.30 4.28
N LEU A 263 9.13 -1.18 4.33
CA LEU A 263 8.89 -2.10 5.43
C LEU A 263 8.41 -3.45 4.88
N TYR A 264 9.31 -4.43 4.87
CA TYR A 264 9.04 -5.79 4.41
C TYR A 264 9.64 -6.81 5.37
N PHE A 265 8.80 -7.74 5.85
CA PHE A 265 9.20 -8.74 6.85
C PHE A 265 9.47 -10.14 6.26
N GLY A 266 9.34 -10.30 4.95
CA GLY A 266 9.54 -11.58 4.27
C GLY A 266 10.92 -11.73 3.63
N ASN A 267 11.12 -12.86 2.94
CA ASN A 267 12.30 -13.07 2.10
C ASN A 267 12.10 -12.41 0.74
N PRO A 268 13.05 -11.60 0.24
CA PRO A 268 12.89 -10.93 -1.05
C PRO A 268 12.79 -11.94 -2.21
N PRO A 269 12.09 -11.59 -3.30
CA PRO A 269 11.38 -10.32 -3.53
C PRO A 269 10.02 -10.26 -2.81
N ALA A 270 9.57 -9.05 -2.50
CA ALA A 270 8.22 -8.83 -1.98
C ALA A 270 7.15 -9.32 -2.97
N PRO A 271 6.04 -9.93 -2.49
CA PRO A 271 4.95 -10.37 -3.36
C PRO A 271 4.29 -9.18 -4.05
N GLN A 272 3.81 -9.39 -5.28
CA GLN A 272 3.19 -8.31 -6.06
C GLN A 272 1.83 -7.92 -5.48
N PRO A 273 1.55 -6.61 -5.29
CA PRO A 273 0.25 -6.13 -4.83
C PRO A 273 -0.93 -6.70 -5.64
N GLY A 274 -2.01 -7.06 -4.95
CA GLY A 274 -3.23 -7.59 -5.55
C GLY A 274 -3.19 -9.08 -5.94
N THR A 275 -2.08 -9.79 -5.64
CA THR A 275 -2.00 -11.24 -5.82
C THR A 275 -2.40 -11.99 -4.55
N PRO A 276 -2.88 -13.25 -4.62
CA PRO A 276 -3.15 -14.08 -3.43
C PRO A 276 -1.96 -14.12 -2.45
N ALA A 277 -0.74 -14.29 -2.96
CA ALA A 277 0.47 -14.31 -2.13
C ALA A 277 0.72 -12.98 -1.39
N PHE A 278 0.27 -11.85 -1.93
CA PHE A 278 0.34 -10.56 -1.24
C PHE A 278 -0.69 -10.47 -0.12
N PHE A 279 -1.92 -10.95 -0.34
CA PHE A 279 -2.94 -11.01 0.71
C PHE A 279 -2.51 -11.96 1.84
N ASP A 280 -1.98 -13.14 1.52
CA ASP A 280 -1.44 -14.10 2.49
C ASP A 280 -0.27 -13.47 3.27
N TYR A 281 0.67 -12.80 2.59
CA TYR A 281 1.75 -12.06 3.27
C TYR A 281 1.22 -10.98 4.22
N ARG A 282 0.20 -10.22 3.80
CA ARG A 282 -0.36 -9.12 4.60
C ARG A 282 -1.00 -9.62 5.89
N GLY A 283 -1.82 -10.67 5.80
CA GLY A 283 -2.49 -11.25 6.96
C GLY A 283 -1.59 -12.14 7.84
N ASP A 284 -0.80 -13.03 7.23
CA ASP A 284 -0.07 -14.07 7.98
C ASP A 284 1.27 -13.59 8.54
N ILE A 285 1.88 -12.56 7.91
CA ILE A 285 3.23 -12.10 8.24
C ILE A 285 3.23 -10.63 8.64
N PHE A 286 2.76 -9.74 7.76
CA PHE A 286 2.90 -8.30 7.97
C PHE A 286 2.13 -7.83 9.20
N ALA A 287 0.81 -8.05 9.24
CA ALA A 287 -0.04 -7.56 10.33
C ALA A 287 0.37 -8.07 11.72
N PRO A 288 0.65 -9.38 11.93
CA PRO A 288 1.17 -9.87 13.21
C PRO A 288 2.49 -9.22 13.62
N ARG A 289 3.38 -8.93 12.66
CA ARG A 289 4.65 -8.22 12.92
C ARG A 289 4.44 -6.76 13.27
N ILE A 290 3.47 -6.10 12.63
CA ILE A 290 3.06 -4.72 12.98
C ILE A 290 2.48 -4.67 14.39
N VAL A 291 1.57 -5.57 14.75
CA VAL A 291 1.02 -5.62 16.13
C VAL A 291 2.13 -5.86 17.15
N SER A 292 3.07 -6.76 16.86
CA SER A 292 4.24 -6.99 17.73
C SER A 292 5.11 -5.74 17.87
N LEU A 293 5.37 -5.02 16.77
CA LEU A 293 6.12 -3.77 16.75
C LEU A 293 5.44 -2.68 17.58
N LEU A 294 4.19 -2.37 17.25
CA LEU A 294 3.43 -1.32 17.90
C LEU A 294 3.18 -1.66 19.37
N GLY A 295 3.03 -2.93 19.71
CA GLY A 295 2.98 -3.39 21.11
C GLY A 295 4.25 -3.10 21.91
N GLN A 296 5.41 -3.06 21.27
CA GLN A 296 6.67 -2.68 21.92
C GLN A 296 6.83 -1.16 22.02
N LEU A 297 6.50 -0.43 20.94
CA LEU A 297 6.65 1.03 20.88
C LEU A 297 5.58 1.78 21.71
N TYR A 298 4.35 1.26 21.70
CA TYR A 298 3.16 1.91 22.23
C TYR A 298 2.30 0.92 23.06
N PRO A 299 2.87 0.28 24.10
CA PRO A 299 2.19 -0.79 24.85
C PRO A 299 0.87 -0.35 25.51
N ASN A 300 0.74 0.92 25.86
CA ASN A 300 -0.48 1.46 26.47
C ASN A 300 -1.59 1.71 25.43
N GLU A 301 -1.23 2.19 24.24
CA GLU A 301 -2.20 2.51 23.17
C GLU A 301 -2.75 1.25 22.50
N MET A 302 -1.98 0.15 22.55
CA MET A 302 -2.39 -1.16 22.05
C MET A 302 -3.35 -1.90 22.99
N GLN A 303 -3.61 -1.36 24.19
CA GLN A 303 -4.59 -1.94 25.12
C GLN A 303 -5.97 -1.32 24.87
N PRO A 304 -7.05 -2.11 24.94
CA PRO A 304 -8.40 -1.57 24.91
C PRO A 304 -8.58 -0.55 26.04
N ALA A 305 -9.23 0.58 25.76
CA ALA A 305 -9.50 1.59 26.77
C ALA A 305 -10.40 1.02 27.88
N ASP A 306 -9.97 1.16 29.14
CA ASP A 306 -10.72 0.71 30.30
C ASP A 306 -12.10 1.39 30.37
N GLY A 307 -13.17 0.59 30.44
CA GLY A 307 -14.52 1.06 30.79
C GLY A 307 -15.47 1.40 29.63
N GLU A 308 -15.04 1.25 28.38
CA GLU A 308 -15.92 1.37 27.20
C GLU A 308 -16.72 0.07 26.98
N ALA A 309 -17.89 0.14 26.33
CA ALA A 309 -18.59 -1.07 25.91
C ALA A 309 -17.75 -1.82 24.87
N ALA A 310 -17.78 -3.16 24.84
CA ALA A 310 -16.91 -3.97 23.96
C ALA A 310 -17.08 -3.65 22.45
N GLU A 311 -18.21 -3.07 22.08
CA GLU A 311 -18.57 -2.64 20.72
C GLU A 311 -17.96 -1.27 20.34
N ASP A 312 -17.56 -0.47 21.32
CA ASP A 312 -16.95 0.86 21.17
C ASP A 312 -15.43 0.85 21.43
N GLN A 313 -14.87 -0.29 21.84
CA GLN A 313 -13.44 -0.44 22.08
C GLN A 313 -12.68 -0.60 20.76
N CYS A 314 -11.69 0.27 20.54
CA CYS A 314 -10.72 0.13 19.46
C CYS A 314 -9.68 -0.94 19.84
N ASP A 315 -9.89 -2.17 19.41
CA ASP A 315 -8.91 -3.25 19.63
C ASP A 315 -7.78 -3.17 18.59
N TYR A 316 -6.76 -2.38 18.89
CA TYR A 316 -5.57 -2.26 18.04
C TYR A 316 -4.65 -3.50 18.12
N ALA A 317 -4.91 -4.44 19.03
CA ALA A 317 -4.18 -5.72 19.09
C ALA A 317 -4.75 -6.77 18.12
N ASP A 318 -5.95 -6.57 17.59
CA ASP A 318 -6.46 -7.34 16.45
C ASP A 318 -5.55 -7.14 15.24
N THR A 319 -4.94 -8.20 14.74
CA THR A 319 -4.04 -8.10 13.57
C THR A 319 -4.78 -7.66 12.31
N SER A 320 -6.06 -8.03 12.16
CA SER A 320 -6.80 -7.80 10.91
C SER A 320 -6.99 -6.32 10.56
N VAL A 321 -6.97 -5.43 11.55
CA VAL A 321 -7.06 -3.97 11.31
C VAL A 321 -5.77 -3.38 10.73
N TRP A 322 -4.69 -4.18 10.67
CA TRP A 322 -3.38 -3.82 10.17
C TRP A 322 -2.98 -4.58 8.88
N ASP A 323 -3.88 -5.34 8.26
CA ASP A 323 -3.58 -6.06 7.01
C ASP A 323 -3.28 -5.07 5.87
N PHE A 324 -4.12 -4.03 5.76
CA PHE A 324 -4.04 -3.01 4.70
C PHE A 324 -4.13 -1.59 5.29
N PRO A 325 -3.16 -1.17 6.13
CA PRO A 325 -3.21 0.13 6.74
C PRO A 325 -2.99 1.21 5.69
N SER A 326 -3.63 2.37 5.90
CA SER A 326 -3.18 3.58 5.22
C SER A 326 -1.78 3.92 5.72
N TRP A 327 -0.92 4.49 4.89
CA TRP A 327 0.45 4.77 5.32
C TRP A 327 1.04 5.97 4.58
N TYR A 328 1.81 6.78 5.29
CA TYR A 328 2.60 7.88 4.73
C TYR A 328 3.80 8.17 5.62
N LEU A 329 4.75 8.96 5.12
CA LEU A 329 5.94 9.34 5.87
C LEU A 329 5.75 10.70 6.53
N THR A 330 6.30 10.84 7.72
CA THR A 330 6.29 12.06 8.53
C THR A 330 7.71 12.41 8.96
N GLY A 331 7.89 13.57 9.61
CA GLY A 331 9.17 13.89 10.22
C GLY A 331 9.61 12.90 11.32
N GLN A 332 8.67 12.18 11.93
CA GLN A 332 8.93 11.23 13.02
C GLN A 332 9.20 9.81 12.52
N GLY A 333 8.63 9.44 11.36
CA GLY A 333 8.76 8.09 10.81
C GLY A 333 7.62 7.71 9.87
N LEU A 334 7.40 6.41 9.74
CA LEU A 334 6.32 5.82 8.94
C LEU A 334 5.03 5.77 9.77
N TYR A 335 4.03 6.53 9.37
CA TYR A 335 2.69 6.44 9.94
C TYR A 335 1.93 5.25 9.34
N LEU A 336 1.21 4.51 10.16
CA LEU A 336 0.27 3.46 9.74
C LEU A 336 -1.12 3.74 10.33
N GLY A 337 -2.13 3.97 9.49
CA GLY A 337 -3.52 4.09 9.95
C GLY A 337 -4.23 2.74 9.91
N ALA A 338 -4.66 2.27 11.08
CA ALA A 338 -5.50 1.07 11.19
C ALA A 338 -6.80 1.24 10.39
N TYR A 339 -7.32 0.13 9.89
CA TYR A 339 -8.58 0.05 9.15
C TYR A 339 -9.59 -0.79 9.93
N PHE A 340 -10.61 -0.15 10.49
CA PHE A 340 -11.68 -0.82 11.21
C PHE A 340 -12.92 -1.05 10.34
N ALA A 341 -13.69 -2.06 10.74
CA ALA A 341 -15.01 -2.31 10.20
C ALA A 341 -15.92 -1.09 10.40
N ARG A 342 -16.97 -1.01 9.58
CA ARG A 342 -17.80 0.20 9.45
C ARG A 342 -18.35 0.76 10.78
N ALA A 343 -18.66 -0.09 11.75
CA ALA A 343 -19.18 0.33 13.06
C ALA A 343 -18.12 1.05 13.93
N GLN A 344 -16.84 0.77 13.70
CA GLN A 344 -15.71 1.24 14.51
C GLN A 344 -14.79 2.20 13.74
N ARG A 345 -15.26 2.80 12.64
CA ARG A 345 -14.48 3.78 11.85
C ARG A 345 -13.91 4.97 12.64
N PRO A 346 -14.47 5.40 13.80
CA PRO A 346 -13.78 6.38 14.64
C PRO A 346 -12.41 5.93 15.18
N CYS A 347 -12.14 4.62 15.18
CA CYS A 347 -10.86 4.02 15.58
C CYS A 347 -9.81 4.01 14.45
N ASP A 348 -10.22 4.25 13.21
CA ASP A 348 -9.29 4.38 12.09
C ASP A 348 -8.25 5.46 12.38
N GLU A 349 -7.07 5.30 11.80
CA GLU A 349 -6.07 6.36 11.74
C GLU A 349 -5.71 6.99 13.11
N PRO A 350 -5.27 6.19 14.10
CA PRO A 350 -4.83 6.74 15.38
C PRO A 350 -3.56 7.58 15.23
N ASP A 351 -3.51 8.76 15.85
CA ASP A 351 -2.38 9.70 15.71
C ASP A 351 -1.03 9.13 16.21
N TRP A 352 -1.04 8.12 17.09
CA TRP A 352 0.14 7.60 17.76
C TRP A 352 0.91 6.53 16.97
N SER A 353 0.32 5.94 15.92
CA SER A 353 0.84 4.74 15.23
C SER A 353 1.96 5.04 14.22
N VAL A 354 3.00 5.72 14.69
CA VAL A 354 4.18 6.07 13.90
C VAL A 354 5.32 5.12 14.25
N ILE A 355 5.86 4.39 13.26
CA ILE A 355 7.10 3.63 13.41
C ILE A 355 8.27 4.60 13.25
N PRO A 356 9.09 4.87 14.28
CA PRO A 356 10.17 5.84 14.18
C PRO A 356 11.23 5.41 13.17
N TRP A 357 11.89 6.37 12.52
CA TRP A 357 12.91 6.14 11.48
C TRP A 357 13.98 5.11 11.86
N GLN A 358 14.40 5.08 13.13
CA GLN A 358 15.43 4.16 13.63
C GLN A 358 15.03 2.67 13.56
N HIS A 359 13.74 2.37 13.38
CA HIS A 359 13.21 1.01 13.23
C HIS A 359 12.90 0.64 11.77
N LEU A 360 13.13 1.56 10.82
CA LEU A 360 12.88 1.32 9.40
C LEU A 360 14.16 0.88 8.69
N THR A 361 14.06 -0.18 7.91
CA THR A 361 15.15 -0.73 7.10
C THR A 361 15.23 -0.05 5.74
N TRP A 362 15.15 1.28 5.67
CA TRP A 362 15.33 1.97 4.40
C TRP A 362 16.78 1.88 3.96
N HIS A 363 17.01 1.08 2.93
CA HIS A 363 18.27 1.09 2.20
C HIS A 363 18.28 2.31 1.27
N LYS A 364 19.19 3.27 1.52
CA LYS A 364 19.61 4.20 0.47
C LYS A 364 20.17 3.37 -0.69
N GLY A 365 19.35 3.14 -1.71
CA GLY A 365 19.73 2.33 -2.86
C GLY A 365 20.99 2.88 -3.53
N ASP A 366 22.06 2.09 -3.49
CA ASP A 366 23.34 2.22 -4.20
C ASP A 366 23.92 3.64 -4.33
N ASP A 367 24.65 4.07 -3.29
CA ASP A 367 25.83 4.90 -3.50
C ASP A 367 27.05 4.00 -3.70
N THR A 368 27.40 3.80 -4.96
CA THR A 368 28.74 3.48 -5.46
C THR A 368 29.43 2.21 -4.91
N VAL A 369 29.67 1.29 -5.84
CA VAL A 369 30.86 0.43 -5.82
C VAL A 369 32.09 1.31 -5.62
N LEU A 370 32.57 1.41 -4.38
CA LEU A 370 33.92 1.83 -4.06
C LEU A 370 34.48 0.82 -3.06
N HIS A 371 35.49 0.10 -3.56
CA HIS A 371 36.38 -0.82 -2.86
C HIS A 371 36.39 -0.67 -1.34
N ARG A 372 35.67 -1.55 -0.62
CA ARG A 372 35.92 -1.74 0.80
C ARG A 372 37.18 -2.60 0.92
N SER A 373 38.26 -1.98 1.37
CA SER A 373 39.48 -2.66 1.79
C SER A 373 39.13 -3.77 2.77
N ALA A 374 39.75 -4.94 2.60
CA ALA A 374 39.56 -6.11 3.44
C ALA A 374 40.00 -5.80 4.88
N VAL A 375 39.03 -5.47 5.74
CA VAL A 375 39.17 -5.68 7.18
C VAL A 375 39.20 -7.21 7.37
N PRO A 376 40.14 -7.77 8.15
CA PRO A 376 40.11 -9.21 8.44
C PRO A 376 38.80 -9.54 9.14
N THR A 377 37.92 -10.26 8.46
CA THR A 377 36.64 -10.72 9.01
C THR A 377 36.91 -11.87 9.98
N SER A 378 36.50 -11.70 11.24
CA SER A 378 36.51 -12.79 12.22
C SER A 378 35.59 -13.93 11.77
N THR A 379 35.91 -15.14 12.21
CA THR A 379 35.16 -16.34 11.85
C THR A 379 34.33 -16.86 13.02
N LEU A 380 33.20 -17.48 12.68
CA LEU A 380 32.34 -18.17 13.62
C LEU A 380 32.72 -19.65 13.64
N HIS A 381 32.95 -20.19 14.83
CA HIS A 381 33.24 -21.61 15.00
C HIS A 381 32.05 -22.35 15.58
N PHE A 382 31.78 -23.52 15.02
CA PHE A 382 30.91 -24.55 15.59
C PHE A 382 31.74 -25.82 15.75
N GLY A 383 32.18 -26.11 16.97
CA GLY A 383 33.14 -27.19 17.19
C GLY A 383 34.46 -26.92 16.45
N GLN A 384 34.84 -27.79 15.51
CA GLN A 384 36.03 -27.62 14.67
C GLN A 384 35.74 -26.98 13.30
N ARG A 385 34.47 -26.64 13.00
CA ARG A 385 34.09 -25.99 11.75
C ARG A 385 34.22 -24.48 11.89
N GLU A 386 34.67 -23.86 10.82
CA GLU A 386 34.87 -22.42 10.71
C GLU A 386 33.97 -21.86 9.60
N PHE A 387 33.28 -20.78 9.90
CA PHE A 387 32.40 -20.08 8.99
C PHE A 387 32.83 -18.62 8.89
N THR A 388 33.08 -18.17 7.67
CA THR A 388 33.32 -16.77 7.35
C THR A 388 32.00 -16.01 7.23
N ARG A 389 32.06 -14.68 7.19
CA ARG A 389 30.90 -13.82 6.91
C ARG A 389 30.10 -14.30 5.69
N ASP A 390 30.77 -14.68 4.61
CA ASP A 390 30.11 -15.07 3.36
C ASP A 390 29.34 -16.38 3.48
N ASN A 391 29.66 -17.19 4.48
CA ASN A 391 28.96 -18.44 4.78
C ASN A 391 27.64 -18.22 5.54
N ILE A 392 27.46 -17.05 6.17
CA ILE A 392 26.25 -16.71 6.92
C ILE A 392 25.19 -16.14 5.97
N ALA A 393 24.04 -16.81 5.90
CA ALA A 393 22.88 -16.34 5.15
C ALA A 393 22.02 -15.38 5.99
N GLY A 394 21.90 -15.61 7.30
CA GLY A 394 21.07 -14.79 8.17
C GLY A 394 21.30 -15.07 9.66
N VAL A 395 21.16 -14.03 10.49
CA VAL A 395 21.08 -14.13 11.96
C VAL A 395 19.73 -13.53 12.38
N ALA A 396 18.87 -14.35 12.98
CA ALA A 396 17.52 -13.93 13.34
C ALA A 396 17.16 -14.37 14.76
N LEU A 397 16.32 -13.59 15.43
CA LEU A 397 15.66 -14.03 16.64
C LEU A 397 14.32 -14.69 16.29
N ALA A 398 14.03 -15.78 16.98
CA ALA A 398 12.76 -16.48 16.90
C ALA A 398 12.32 -16.90 18.31
N PHE A 399 11.22 -17.65 18.38
CA PHE A 399 10.71 -18.24 19.62
C PHE A 399 10.50 -19.74 19.43
N ASP A 400 10.78 -20.53 20.47
CA ASP A 400 10.47 -21.97 20.48
C ASP A 400 8.96 -22.21 20.69
N ASP A 401 8.56 -23.48 20.67
CA ASP A 401 7.17 -23.94 20.88
C ASP A 401 6.59 -23.58 22.25
N ARG A 402 7.45 -23.18 23.20
CA ARG A 402 7.09 -22.74 24.55
C ARG A 402 7.31 -21.24 24.74
N ASN A 403 7.49 -20.52 23.64
CA ASN A 403 7.66 -19.07 23.59
C ASN A 403 8.94 -18.55 24.28
N PHE A 404 9.98 -19.38 24.39
CA PHE A 404 11.30 -18.92 24.81
C PHE A 404 12.08 -18.34 23.62
N PRO A 405 12.77 -17.20 23.78
CA PRO A 405 13.64 -16.64 22.76
C PRO A 405 14.72 -17.64 22.31
N VAL A 406 14.95 -17.71 21.00
CA VAL A 406 16.03 -18.51 20.38
C VAL A 406 16.79 -17.69 19.34
N LEU A 407 18.08 -18.00 19.16
CA LEU A 407 18.91 -17.42 18.11
C LEU A 407 19.07 -18.42 16.96
N ASP A 408 18.64 -18.02 15.76
CA ASP A 408 18.84 -18.79 14.55
C ASP A 408 20.00 -18.19 13.73
N ILE A 409 20.99 -19.02 13.43
CA ILE A 409 22.10 -18.69 12.52
C ILE A 409 21.93 -19.57 11.28
N ALA A 410 21.41 -18.98 10.20
CA ALA A 410 21.25 -19.64 8.92
C ALA A 410 22.55 -19.57 8.11
N LEU A 411 23.03 -20.71 7.64
CA LEU A 411 24.15 -20.81 6.72
C LEU A 411 23.65 -20.87 5.27
N ARG A 412 24.50 -20.46 4.33
CA ARG A 412 24.21 -20.63 2.91
C ARG A 412 24.18 -22.12 2.52
N PRO A 413 23.36 -22.52 1.53
CA PRO A 413 23.18 -23.93 1.16
C PRO A 413 24.49 -24.67 0.84
N GLU A 414 25.48 -23.98 0.27
CA GLU A 414 26.75 -24.58 -0.18
C GLU A 414 27.62 -25.09 0.97
N VAL A 415 27.41 -24.60 2.20
CA VAL A 415 28.17 -24.98 3.40
C VAL A 415 27.35 -25.79 4.40
N ALA A 416 26.02 -25.84 4.24
CA ALA A 416 25.11 -26.55 5.15
C ALA A 416 25.41 -28.04 5.26
N GLN A 417 25.79 -28.69 4.16
CA GLN A 417 26.11 -30.13 4.13
C GLN A 417 27.34 -30.48 5.00
N HIS A 418 28.30 -29.56 5.11
CA HIS A 418 29.48 -29.77 5.95
C HIS A 418 29.19 -29.57 7.45
N LEU A 419 28.21 -28.72 7.77
CA LEU A 419 27.72 -28.55 9.14
C LEU A 419 26.97 -29.81 9.60
N GLU A 420 26.12 -30.38 8.75
CA GLU A 420 25.36 -31.59 9.07
C GLU A 420 26.30 -32.74 9.45
N ALA A 421 27.32 -33.00 8.63
CA ALA A 421 28.31 -34.04 8.90
C ALA A 421 29.08 -33.82 10.22
N GLU A 422 29.45 -32.59 10.54
CA GLU A 422 30.10 -32.26 11.82
C GLU A 422 29.14 -32.39 13.00
N SER A 423 27.89 -31.98 12.85
CA SER A 423 26.87 -32.07 13.90
C SER A 423 26.60 -33.52 14.30
N ILE A 424 26.55 -34.44 13.32
CA ILE A 424 26.42 -35.89 13.58
C ILE A 424 27.60 -36.41 14.39
N ARG A 425 28.83 -35.96 14.09
CA ARG A 425 30.04 -36.35 14.83
C ARG A 425 30.03 -35.84 16.27
N LEU A 426 29.44 -34.67 16.51
CA LEU A 426 29.42 -34.00 17.81
C LEU A 426 28.16 -34.30 18.64
N LEU A 427 27.29 -35.20 18.19
CA LEU A 427 26.10 -35.59 18.95
C LEU A 427 26.45 -36.05 20.37
N ASN A 428 25.66 -35.57 21.34
CA ASN A 428 25.82 -35.79 22.77
C ASN A 428 27.12 -35.26 23.38
N THR A 429 27.80 -34.33 22.71
CA THR A 429 28.97 -33.60 23.24
C THR A 429 28.64 -32.14 23.46
N ASP A 430 29.37 -31.48 24.36
CA ASP A 430 29.27 -30.04 24.55
C ASP A 430 30.01 -29.34 23.41
N VAL A 431 29.30 -28.48 22.67
CA VAL A 431 29.82 -27.75 21.53
C VAL A 431 29.88 -26.27 21.88
N ALA A 432 31.08 -25.70 21.83
CA ALA A 432 31.26 -24.26 21.92
C ALA A 432 30.96 -23.60 20.56
N ILE A 433 30.19 -22.53 20.61
CA ILE A 433 29.96 -21.61 19.51
C ILE A 433 30.72 -20.33 19.86
N THR A 434 31.68 -19.96 19.01
CA THR A 434 32.55 -18.80 19.25
C THR A 434 32.57 -17.92 18.01
N VAL A 435 32.87 -16.64 18.19
CA VAL A 435 33.11 -15.69 17.09
C VAL A 435 34.39 -14.92 17.39
N GLY A 436 35.41 -15.08 16.55
CA GLY A 436 36.76 -14.63 16.89
C GLY A 436 37.25 -15.29 18.18
N ASP A 437 37.67 -14.48 19.16
CA ASP A 437 38.12 -14.93 20.48
C ASP A 437 37.01 -15.02 21.54
N LYS A 438 35.76 -14.69 21.19
CA LYS A 438 34.66 -14.62 22.15
C LYS A 438 33.72 -15.82 22.06
N SER A 439 33.33 -16.34 23.23
CA SER A 439 32.28 -17.37 23.34
C SER A 439 30.89 -16.74 23.19
N ILE A 440 30.04 -17.35 22.36
CA ILE A 440 28.62 -17.04 22.22
C ILE A 440 27.80 -17.95 23.13
N SER A 441 28.04 -19.26 23.05
CA SER A 441 27.34 -20.26 23.85
C SER A 441 28.15 -21.56 23.91
N SER A 442 27.90 -22.38 24.93
CA SER A 442 28.40 -23.74 25.02
C SER A 442 27.28 -24.64 25.54
N ALA A 443 26.83 -25.57 24.72
CA ALA A 443 25.71 -26.44 25.06
C ALA A 443 25.89 -27.84 24.48
N ARG A 444 25.22 -28.81 25.10
CA ARG A 444 25.22 -30.19 24.61
C ARG A 444 24.39 -30.28 23.34
N LEU A 445 25.00 -30.74 22.25
CA LEU A 445 24.30 -30.99 21.00
C LEU A 445 23.46 -32.28 21.13
N VAL A 446 22.14 -32.15 21.14
CA VAL A 446 21.22 -33.29 21.34
C VAL A 446 20.61 -33.84 20.05
N GLU A 447 20.71 -33.09 18.95
CA GLU A 447 20.18 -33.45 17.64
C GLU A 447 21.11 -32.97 16.51
N SER A 448 21.03 -33.62 15.35
CA SER A 448 21.82 -33.26 14.17
C SER A 448 21.18 -32.07 13.45
N ILE A 449 22.02 -31.21 12.85
CA ILE A 449 21.56 -30.03 12.12
C ILE A 449 21.39 -30.39 10.64
N THR A 450 20.16 -30.38 10.13
CA THR A 450 19.82 -30.86 8.78
C THR A 450 19.46 -29.77 7.77
N GLU A 451 19.23 -28.52 8.22
CA GLU A 451 18.77 -27.41 7.36
C GLU A 451 19.81 -26.28 7.23
N GLY A 452 21.07 -26.55 7.58
CA GLY A 452 22.10 -25.51 7.60
C GLY A 452 21.83 -24.39 8.61
N ARG A 453 20.98 -24.63 9.59
CA ARG A 453 20.57 -23.65 10.60
C ARG A 453 21.04 -24.09 11.98
N ILE A 454 21.93 -23.31 12.58
CA ILE A 454 22.31 -23.50 13.98
C ILE A 454 21.28 -22.75 14.82
N ARG A 455 20.42 -23.50 15.52
CA ARG A 455 19.46 -22.95 16.48
C ARG A 455 20.03 -23.04 17.88
N ILE A 456 20.20 -21.89 18.53
CA ILE A 456 20.62 -21.80 19.93
C ILE A 456 19.37 -21.54 20.76
N SER A 457 18.95 -22.56 21.51
CA SER A 457 17.77 -22.52 22.36
C SER A 457 18.13 -22.84 23.82
N GLY A 458 17.30 -22.36 24.73
CA GLY A 458 17.51 -22.48 26.17
C GLY A 458 16.54 -21.59 26.93
N ARG A 459 16.65 -21.55 28.26
CA ARG A 459 15.89 -20.60 29.11
C ARG A 459 16.56 -19.22 29.11
N PHE A 460 16.95 -18.73 27.94
CA PHE A 460 17.54 -17.40 27.78
C PHE A 460 16.44 -16.34 27.87
N SER A 461 16.78 -15.20 28.43
CA SER A 461 16.02 -13.96 28.26
C SER A 461 16.18 -13.43 26.84
N LEU A 462 15.24 -12.59 26.40
CA LEU A 462 15.33 -11.95 25.09
C LEU A 462 16.60 -11.12 24.95
N THR A 463 16.97 -10.39 26.01
CA THR A 463 18.20 -9.58 26.06
C THR A 463 19.45 -10.43 25.84
N GLU A 464 19.54 -11.60 26.46
CA GLU A 464 20.69 -12.50 26.25
C GLU A 464 20.79 -12.97 24.80
N VAL A 465 19.66 -13.31 24.17
CA VAL A 465 19.62 -13.73 22.75
C VAL A 465 19.96 -12.57 21.82
N GLN A 466 19.50 -11.36 22.11
CA GLN A 466 19.85 -10.14 21.37
C GLN A 466 21.34 -9.82 21.49
N ASP A 467 21.93 -9.95 22.68
CA ASP A 467 23.36 -9.72 22.91
C ASP A 467 24.23 -10.74 22.16
N MET A 468 23.85 -12.02 22.18
CA MET A 468 24.49 -13.07 21.38
C MET A 468 24.44 -12.75 19.88
N ALA A 469 23.29 -12.32 19.38
CA ALA A 469 23.11 -11.94 17.97
C ALA A 469 23.98 -10.74 17.58
N ARG A 470 23.95 -9.66 18.38
CA ARG A 470 24.80 -8.47 18.17
C ARG A 470 26.28 -8.82 18.17
N GLN A 471 26.70 -9.69 19.09
CA GLN A 471 28.09 -10.12 19.16
C GLN A 471 28.55 -10.81 17.87
N ILE A 472 27.72 -11.68 17.29
CA ILE A 472 28.01 -12.31 15.98
C ILE A 472 28.03 -11.26 14.88
N ILE A 473 26.98 -10.42 14.79
CA ILE A 473 26.82 -9.42 13.74
C ILE A 473 28.02 -8.47 13.70
N CYS A 474 28.41 -7.92 14.85
CA CYS A 474 29.47 -6.92 14.93
C CYS A 474 30.86 -7.52 14.74
N THR A 475 31.11 -8.69 15.31
CA THR A 475 32.43 -9.32 15.22
C THR A 475 32.70 -9.84 13.80
N MET A 476 31.68 -10.40 13.13
CA MET A 476 31.79 -10.87 11.74
C MET A 476 31.56 -9.76 10.70
N HIS A 477 31.20 -8.55 11.13
CA HIS A 477 30.86 -7.42 10.27
C HIS A 477 29.76 -7.79 9.24
N LEU A 478 28.70 -8.47 9.70
CA LEU A 478 27.60 -8.89 8.84
C LEU A 478 26.90 -7.68 8.22
N GLY A 479 26.51 -7.81 6.95
CA GLY A 479 25.71 -6.81 6.27
C GLY A 479 24.28 -6.80 6.80
N ALA A 480 23.57 -5.68 6.62
CA ALA A 480 22.18 -5.53 7.06
C ALA A 480 21.23 -6.56 6.41
N GLU A 481 21.60 -7.09 5.25
CA GLU A 481 20.91 -8.18 4.57
C GLU A 481 21.08 -9.55 5.24
N GLN A 482 22.01 -9.68 6.18
CA GLN A 482 22.37 -10.94 6.84
C GLN A 482 21.83 -11.02 8.27
N TYR A 483 20.96 -10.12 8.72
CA TYR A 483 20.34 -10.21 10.03
C TYR A 483 18.98 -9.50 10.13
N ASP A 484 18.15 -9.94 11.07
CA ASP A 484 16.88 -9.30 11.39
C ASP A 484 17.12 -8.11 12.34
N SER A 485 17.30 -6.92 11.75
CA SER A 485 17.52 -5.67 12.50
C SER A 485 16.35 -5.28 13.41
N PHE A 486 15.15 -5.73 13.05
CA PHE A 486 13.91 -5.37 13.70
C PHE A 486 13.76 -6.10 15.05
N ALA A 487 14.08 -7.40 15.07
CA ALA A 487 14.07 -8.20 16.29
C ALA A 487 15.17 -7.83 17.31
N LEU A 488 16.13 -6.99 16.90
CA LEU A 488 17.27 -6.51 17.71
C LEU A 488 17.03 -5.11 18.33
N SER A 489 15.84 -4.53 18.14
CA SER A 489 15.58 -3.11 18.37
C SER A 489 15.51 -2.74 19.86
N ASP A 490 16.33 -1.73 20.21
CA ASP A 490 16.39 -0.94 21.47
C ASP A 490 17.73 -0.16 21.52
N ARG A 491 18.73 -0.59 20.74
CA ARG A 491 20.06 0.03 20.63
C ARG A 491 20.64 -0.14 19.22
N PRO A 492 21.63 0.68 18.81
CA PRO A 492 22.42 0.42 17.62
C PRO A 492 22.96 -1.02 17.63
N VAL A 493 22.84 -1.72 16.51
CA VAL A 493 23.24 -3.14 16.40
C VAL A 493 24.71 -3.33 16.77
N CYS A 494 25.56 -2.38 16.39
CA CYS A 494 26.96 -2.30 16.80
C CYS A 494 27.27 -0.94 17.41
N GLU A 495 27.99 -0.94 18.52
CA GLU A 495 28.52 0.30 19.10
C GLU A 495 29.54 0.93 18.14
N SER A 496 29.47 2.24 17.95
CA SER A 496 30.54 2.96 17.26
C SER A 496 31.82 2.87 18.09
N PRO A 497 32.99 2.59 17.49
CA PRO A 497 34.24 2.65 18.24
C PRO A 497 34.37 4.04 18.84
N ALA A 498 34.49 4.12 20.17
CA ALA A 498 34.66 5.39 20.87
C ALA A 498 35.85 6.15 20.26
N ALA A 499 35.63 7.40 19.84
CA ALA A 499 36.72 8.27 19.44
C ALA A 499 37.72 8.35 20.60
N PRO A 500 39.03 8.14 20.37
CA PRO A 500 40.01 8.23 21.44
C PRO A 500 39.95 9.63 22.05
N GLU A 501 39.70 9.69 23.35
CA GLU A 501 39.76 10.93 24.13
C GLU A 501 41.10 11.62 23.86
N ALA A 502 41.03 12.83 23.32
CA ALA A 502 42.19 13.69 23.19
C ALA A 502 42.71 14.00 24.59
N GLN A 503 43.75 13.27 25.01
CA GLN A 503 44.47 13.55 26.25
C GLN A 503 45.01 14.98 26.19
N GLY A 504 44.69 15.72 27.24
CA GLY A 504 44.84 17.16 27.30
C GLY A 504 46.29 17.62 27.21
N ALA A 505 46.48 18.73 26.50
CA ALA A 505 47.63 19.59 26.69
C ALA A 505 47.46 20.34 28.03
N ILE A 506 48.35 20.05 28.98
CA ILE A 506 48.59 20.83 30.21
C ILE A 506 49.57 21.97 29.84
N PRO A 507 49.45 23.17 30.45
CA PRO A 507 49.76 24.46 29.82
C PRO A 507 51.23 24.75 29.54
#